data_AF-A0A3R7HHV5-F1
#
_entry.id   AF-A0A3R7HHV5-F1
#
_cell.length_a   1.000
_cell.length_b   1.000
_cell.length_c   1.000
_cell.angle_alpha   90.00
_cell.angle_beta   90.00
_cell.angle_gamma   90.00
#
_symmetry.space_group_name_H-M   'P 1'
#
loop_
_entity.id
_entity.type
_entity.pdbx_description
1 polymer ?
#
loop_
_entity_poly.entity_id
_entity_poly.type
_entity_poly.pdbx_seq_one_letter_code
_entity_poly.pdbx_strand_id
1 'polypeptide(L)'
;MKKGQLTLEIMILGAISVILVSAFGLWAYSALKISLRAHLRAQAFSIAEAGIEYYRWHLAHNRTDYTDGTGQPGPYVHDYYDKDGDLIGQFSLEITPPLPGSTVVKIRSTGSVTADASIQKVIEVQFGIPSLGKYAIVANDSIRFGTGTYAFGQVHSNYGVRFDGVAYNTVFSAVPNYDDPDHGGGNEFGVHTHANPIDPLPPAAVPPRPDVFVAGRQFPVPAVDFTGLTSSFADIKAGAQSSGLYFGSSTVSGYHIVLQTNDTLDLYRVTTLVPKPPGCTDTQGQDGWGTWSIQSETLVGNYPFPSNGLIFVEDDLWVSGQIQTARLTIAAGRFPENSQTDKSITVNNDVLYTYYDGQDVLGLMAQKNFNIGLISEDDLRIDGALVAKNGRIGRYYYRPPTSQGQGGQNCQLWNVRSLITTYGMLASNKRYGFAYTDGTGYLIRNLYYDPNILYGPPPSFPLTSDQYVQISWEELK
;
A
#
# COMPACT_ATOMS: atom_id res chain seq x y z
N MET A 1 9.19 78.04 56.34
CA MET A 1 9.57 76.72 55.78
C MET A 1 8.40 75.80 55.43
N LYS A 2 7.21 75.88 56.04
CA LYS A 2 6.09 74.94 55.77
C LYS A 2 5.33 75.11 54.43
N LYS A 3 5.39 76.27 53.77
CA LYS A 3 4.66 76.53 52.49
C LYS A 3 5.38 76.03 51.23
N GLY A 4 6.69 75.71 51.28
CA GLY A 4 7.43 75.18 50.13
C GLY A 4 7.46 73.65 50.03
N GLN A 5 7.28 72.95 51.15
CA GLN A 5 7.18 71.48 51.18
C GLN A 5 5.88 70.98 50.51
N LEU A 6 4.76 71.64 50.76
CA LEU A 6 3.46 71.28 50.16
C LEU A 6 3.48 71.43 48.62
N THR A 7 4.10 72.49 48.10
CA THR A 7 4.23 72.72 46.66
C THR A 7 5.13 71.68 46.00
N LEU A 8 6.22 71.29 46.68
CA LEU A 8 7.13 70.25 46.20
C LEU A 8 6.45 68.88 46.16
N GLU A 9 5.67 68.53 47.20
CA GLU A 9 4.87 67.30 47.25
C GLU A 9 3.81 67.26 46.15
N ILE A 10 3.09 68.36 45.91
CA ILE A 10 2.09 68.47 44.84
C ILE A 10 2.76 68.36 43.45
N MET A 11 3.93 68.96 43.26
CA MET A 11 4.68 68.85 42.00
C MET A 11 5.16 67.42 41.74
N ILE A 12 5.67 66.73 42.77
CA ILE A 12 6.11 65.34 42.67
C ILE A 12 4.93 64.41 42.39
N LEU A 13 3.82 64.54 43.13
CA LEU A 13 2.59 63.78 42.89
C LEU A 13 1.99 64.05 41.50
N GLY A 14 2.00 65.31 41.06
CA GLY A 14 1.57 65.70 39.72
C GLY A 14 2.45 65.09 38.63
N ALA A 15 3.77 65.15 38.78
CA ALA A 15 4.72 64.54 37.85
C ALA A 15 4.56 63.02 37.78
N ILE A 16 4.45 62.34 38.93
CA ILE A 16 4.20 60.90 39.00
C ILE A 16 2.87 60.55 38.33
N SER A 17 1.81 61.32 38.59
CA SER A 17 0.49 61.10 37.98
C SER A 17 0.53 61.22 36.45
N VAL A 18 1.21 62.23 35.92
CA VAL A 18 1.40 62.41 34.47
C VAL A 18 2.18 61.25 33.86
N ILE A 19 3.26 60.81 34.51
CA ILE A 19 4.06 59.66 34.07
C ILE A 19 3.21 58.39 34.05
N LEU A 20 2.44 58.13 35.12
CA LEU A 20 1.59 56.94 35.23
C LEU A 20 0.48 56.92 34.18
N VAL A 21 -0.21 58.04 33.95
CA VAL A 21 -1.26 58.13 32.94
C VAL A 21 -0.68 57.96 31.53
N SER A 22 0.48 58.56 31.26
CA SER A 22 1.15 58.43 29.95
C SER A 22 1.63 57.00 29.71
N ALA A 23 2.23 56.37 30.73
CA ALA A 23 2.68 54.98 30.66
C ALA A 23 1.51 54.02 30.46
N PHE A 24 0.40 54.23 31.17
CA PHE A 24 -0.81 53.43 31.01
C PHE A 24 -1.42 53.60 29.62
N GLY A 25 -1.48 54.84 29.08
CA GLY A 25 -1.97 55.10 27.73
C GLY A 25 -1.15 54.39 26.65
N LEU A 26 0.18 54.45 26.76
CA LEU A 26 1.11 53.73 25.86
C LEU A 26 0.95 52.21 25.97
N TRP A 27 0.83 51.70 27.18
CA TRP A 27 0.62 50.27 27.43
C TRP A 27 -0.71 49.80 26.84
N ALA A 28 -1.81 50.50 27.12
CA ALA A 28 -3.15 50.15 26.63
C ALA A 28 -3.21 50.17 25.09
N TYR A 29 -2.64 51.20 24.47
CA TYR A 29 -2.52 51.28 23.01
C TYR A 29 -1.72 50.12 22.42
N SER A 30 -0.59 49.78 23.05
CA SER A 30 0.26 48.65 22.64
C SER A 30 -0.49 47.31 22.80
N ALA A 31 -1.19 47.12 23.92
CA ALA A 31 -2.00 45.95 24.18
C ALA A 31 -3.12 45.77 23.15
N LEU A 32 -3.83 46.85 22.79
CA LEU A 32 -4.85 46.84 21.74
C LEU A 32 -4.27 46.45 20.38
N LYS A 33 -3.13 47.04 19.99
CA LYS A 33 -2.44 46.69 18.74
C LYS A 33 -2.01 45.22 18.70
N ILE A 34 -1.49 44.70 19.80
CA ILE A 34 -1.09 43.29 19.90
C ILE A 34 -2.31 42.38 19.79
N SER A 35 -3.40 42.70 20.50
CA SER A 35 -4.65 41.95 20.45
C SER A 35 -5.25 41.92 19.04
N LEU A 36 -5.32 43.08 18.38
CA LEU A 36 -5.86 43.18 17.01
C LEU A 36 -4.98 42.42 16.01
N ARG A 37 -3.66 42.52 16.14
CA ARG A 37 -2.74 41.75 15.30
C ARG A 37 -2.82 40.25 15.54
N ALA A 38 -3.06 39.80 16.79
CA ALA A 38 -3.28 38.39 17.11
C ALA A 38 -4.58 37.88 16.50
N HIS A 39 -5.66 38.67 16.56
CA HIS A 39 -6.93 38.36 15.91
C HIS A 39 -6.77 38.22 14.39
N LEU A 40 -6.13 39.18 13.73
CA LEU A 40 -5.88 39.14 12.29
C LEU A 40 -4.99 37.95 11.88
N ARG A 41 -4.04 37.54 12.73
CA ARG A 41 -3.24 36.32 12.49
C ARG A 41 -4.08 35.05 12.55
N ALA A 42 -4.97 34.94 13.54
CA ALA A 42 -5.90 33.80 13.64
C ALA A 42 -6.89 33.77 12.47
N GLN A 43 -7.32 34.94 12.01
CA GLN A 43 -8.16 35.07 10.81
C GLN A 43 -7.40 34.64 9.55
N ALA A 44 -6.17 35.14 9.33
CA ALA A 44 -5.32 34.71 8.22
C ALA A 44 -5.07 33.18 8.23
N PHE A 45 -4.87 32.59 9.42
CA PHE A 45 -4.74 31.14 9.58
C PHE A 45 -6.01 30.40 9.14
N SER A 46 -7.18 30.87 9.60
CA SER A 46 -8.48 30.27 9.23
C SER A 46 -8.75 30.37 7.73
N ILE A 47 -8.34 31.47 7.09
CA ILE A 47 -8.43 31.66 5.64
C ILE A 47 -7.49 30.70 4.91
N ALA A 48 -6.27 30.50 5.42
CA ALA A 48 -5.34 29.52 4.86
C ALA A 48 -5.91 28.09 4.93
N GLU A 49 -6.48 27.70 6.07
CA GLU A 49 -7.15 26.39 6.23
C GLU A 49 -8.32 26.22 5.26
N ALA A 50 -9.11 27.27 5.06
CA ALA A 50 -10.20 27.22 4.09
C ALA A 50 -9.71 26.92 2.67
N GLY A 51 -8.54 27.43 2.29
CA GLY A 51 -7.92 27.09 1.01
C GLY A 51 -7.51 25.61 0.90
N ILE A 52 -7.00 25.02 1.99
CA ILE A 52 -6.69 23.58 2.03
C ILE A 52 -7.96 22.75 1.88
N GLU A 53 -9.01 23.07 2.64
CA GLU A 53 -10.27 22.32 2.60
C GLU A 53 -11.02 22.51 1.27
N TYR A 54 -10.97 23.71 0.68
CA TYR A 54 -11.46 23.96 -0.68
C TYR A 54 -10.81 23.03 -1.68
N TYR A 55 -9.47 22.94 -1.68
CA TYR A 55 -8.78 22.15 -2.70
C TYR A 55 -8.89 20.64 -2.43
N ARG A 56 -9.03 20.23 -1.18
CA ARG A 56 -9.42 18.87 -0.82
C ARG A 56 -10.78 18.49 -1.41
N TRP A 57 -11.77 19.37 -1.29
CA TRP A 57 -13.08 19.20 -1.93
C TRP A 57 -12.95 19.15 -3.46
N HIS A 58 -12.13 20.03 -4.05
CA HIS A 58 -11.88 20.08 -5.48
C HIS A 58 -11.34 18.76 -6.02
N LEU A 59 -10.28 18.23 -5.39
CA LEU A 59 -9.68 16.95 -5.76
C LEU A 59 -10.61 15.75 -5.55
N ALA A 60 -11.57 15.83 -4.62
CA ALA A 60 -12.58 14.80 -4.45
C ALA A 60 -13.55 14.72 -5.64
N HIS A 61 -13.76 15.84 -6.36
CA HIS A 61 -14.61 15.92 -7.55
C HIS A 61 -13.83 15.74 -8.86
N ASN A 62 -12.58 16.21 -8.92
CA ASN A 62 -11.70 16.05 -10.06
C ASN A 62 -10.26 15.74 -9.61
N ARG A 63 -9.93 14.45 -9.54
CA ARG A 63 -8.70 13.93 -8.90
C ARG A 63 -7.41 14.36 -9.58
N THR A 64 -7.47 14.65 -10.87
CA THR A 64 -6.30 14.96 -11.68
C THR A 64 -6.18 16.44 -12.00
N ASP A 65 -7.07 17.28 -11.46
CA ASP A 65 -7.02 18.71 -11.69
C ASP A 65 -6.13 19.39 -10.66
N TYR A 66 -4.86 19.50 -11.04
CA TYR A 66 -3.83 20.23 -10.31
C TYR A 66 -3.76 21.71 -10.74
N THR A 67 -4.77 22.17 -11.51
CA THR A 67 -4.82 23.50 -12.11
C THR A 67 -6.06 24.33 -11.76
N ASP A 68 -6.80 23.91 -10.74
CA ASP A 68 -8.01 24.60 -10.26
C ASP A 68 -9.02 24.92 -11.39
N GLY A 69 -9.15 24.01 -12.36
CA GLY A 69 -10.04 24.13 -13.52
C GLY A 69 -9.57 25.07 -14.62
N THR A 70 -8.42 25.73 -14.45
CA THR A 70 -7.93 26.75 -15.39
C THR A 70 -7.08 26.18 -16.53
N GLY A 71 -6.45 25.02 -16.32
CA GLY A 71 -5.46 24.46 -17.23
C GLY A 71 -4.17 25.27 -17.35
N GLN A 72 -3.98 26.29 -16.50
CA GLN A 72 -2.79 27.14 -16.47
C GLN A 72 -2.06 26.99 -15.13
N PRO A 73 -0.75 27.29 -15.07
CA PRO A 73 -0.02 27.32 -13.81
C PRO A 73 -0.58 28.37 -12.85
N GLY A 74 -0.67 28.02 -11.56
CA GLY A 74 -1.05 28.92 -10.49
C GLY A 74 0.01 29.99 -10.16
N PRO A 75 -0.14 30.71 -9.03
CA PRO A 75 -1.05 30.40 -7.94
C PRO A 75 -2.52 30.78 -8.22
N TYR A 76 -3.45 30.05 -7.59
CA TYR A 76 -4.90 30.25 -7.75
C TYR A 76 -5.44 31.04 -6.56
N VAL A 77 -5.99 32.22 -6.81
CA VAL A 77 -6.45 33.15 -5.77
C VAL A 77 -7.95 33.15 -5.68
N HIS A 78 -8.46 33.01 -4.46
CA HIS A 78 -9.89 33.01 -4.16
C HIS A 78 -10.20 34.00 -3.05
N ASP A 79 -11.35 34.66 -3.19
CA ASP A 79 -11.92 35.54 -2.19
C ASP A 79 -12.51 34.76 -1.02
N TYR A 80 -12.31 35.26 0.20
CA TYR A 80 -12.87 34.70 1.42
C TYR A 80 -13.82 35.69 2.09
N TYR A 81 -15.08 35.30 2.16
CA TYR A 81 -16.17 36.13 2.68
C TYR A 81 -16.61 35.67 4.07
N ASP A 82 -17.09 36.60 4.88
CA ASP A 82 -17.75 36.24 6.12
C ASP A 82 -19.21 35.79 5.90
N LYS A 83 -19.92 35.50 7.00
CA LYS A 83 -21.31 35.05 6.96
C LYS A 83 -22.30 36.07 6.39
N ASP A 84 -21.93 37.35 6.39
CA ASP A 84 -22.77 38.46 5.92
C ASP A 84 -22.45 38.82 4.45
N GLY A 85 -21.41 38.21 3.88
CA GLY A 85 -20.98 38.38 2.49
C GLY A 85 -19.90 39.46 2.32
N ASP A 86 -19.29 39.94 3.41
CA ASP A 86 -18.23 40.93 3.34
C ASP A 86 -16.86 40.26 3.08
N LEU A 87 -16.07 40.85 2.18
CA LEU A 87 -14.73 40.36 1.82
C LEU A 87 -13.74 40.63 2.97
N ILE A 88 -13.39 39.58 3.71
CA ILE A 88 -12.50 39.68 4.87
C ILE A 88 -11.06 39.21 4.60
N GLY A 89 -10.84 38.55 3.47
CA GLY A 89 -9.50 38.23 3.00
C GLY A 89 -9.49 37.36 1.75
N GLN A 90 -8.34 36.77 1.46
CA GLN A 90 -8.12 35.91 0.30
C GLN A 90 -7.17 34.77 0.65
N PHE A 91 -7.36 33.61 0.03
CA PHE A 91 -6.36 32.54 0.01
C PHE A 91 -5.78 32.37 -1.39
N SER A 92 -4.49 32.05 -1.45
CA SER A 92 -3.73 31.79 -2.67
C SER A 92 -3.15 30.38 -2.62
N LEU A 93 -3.40 29.58 -3.65
CA LEU A 93 -3.08 28.16 -3.70
C LEU A 93 -1.93 27.88 -4.66
N GLU A 94 -0.92 27.18 -4.17
CA GLU A 94 0.13 26.56 -4.98
C GLU A 94 -0.03 25.04 -4.91
N ILE A 95 -0.22 24.41 -6.07
CA ILE A 95 -0.47 22.97 -6.18
C ILE A 95 0.72 22.33 -6.86
N THR A 96 1.41 21.45 -6.15
CA THR A 96 2.47 20.62 -6.73
C THR A 96 1.87 19.26 -7.08
N PRO A 97 1.78 18.91 -8.37
CA PRO A 97 1.23 17.63 -8.78
C PRO A 97 2.11 16.47 -8.28
N PRO A 98 1.55 15.25 -8.19
CA PRO A 98 2.34 14.08 -7.84
C PRO A 98 3.50 13.83 -8.80
N LEU A 99 4.62 13.38 -8.25
CA LEU A 99 5.72 12.85 -9.07
C LEU A 99 5.23 11.63 -9.87
N PRO A 100 5.83 11.34 -11.04
CA PRO A 100 5.52 10.12 -11.78
C PRO A 100 5.61 8.87 -10.88
N GLY A 101 4.52 8.09 -10.83
CA GLY A 101 4.43 6.90 -9.98
C GLY A 101 4.06 7.16 -8.52
N SER A 102 3.79 8.41 -8.12
CA SER A 102 3.25 8.79 -6.82
C SER A 102 1.80 9.28 -6.94
N THR A 103 1.04 9.15 -5.86
CA THR A 103 -0.29 9.74 -5.69
C THR A 103 -0.26 10.98 -4.80
N VAL A 104 0.92 11.33 -4.24
CA VAL A 104 1.04 12.42 -3.26
C VAL A 104 1.00 13.76 -3.97
N VAL A 105 -0.06 14.53 -3.74
CA VAL A 105 -0.17 15.93 -4.13
C VAL A 105 0.19 16.80 -2.92
N LYS A 106 0.90 17.89 -3.16
CA LYS A 106 1.23 18.88 -2.13
C LYS A 106 0.48 20.17 -2.42
N ILE A 107 -0.19 20.67 -1.39
CA ILE A 107 -1.02 21.87 -1.46
C ILE A 107 -0.48 22.87 -0.46
N ARG A 108 -0.11 24.05 -0.94
CA ARG A 108 0.24 25.18 -0.08
C ARG A 108 -0.82 26.26 -0.22
N SER A 109 -1.40 26.65 0.90
CA SER A 109 -2.41 27.71 0.99
C SER A 109 -1.85 28.89 1.78
N THR A 110 -1.77 30.05 1.14
CA THR A 110 -1.41 31.32 1.77
C THR A 110 -2.66 32.14 2.02
N GLY A 111 -3.07 32.24 3.28
CA GLY A 111 -4.18 33.08 3.72
C GLY A 111 -3.72 34.49 4.07
N SER A 112 -4.49 35.49 3.63
CA SER A 112 -4.25 36.91 3.90
C SER A 112 -5.56 37.62 4.28
N VAL A 113 -5.47 38.67 5.07
CA VAL A 113 -6.64 39.46 5.53
C VAL A 113 -6.70 40.81 4.83
N THR A 114 -7.91 41.25 4.45
CA THR A 114 -8.12 42.53 3.76
C THR A 114 -7.70 43.71 4.64
N ALA A 115 -7.89 43.61 5.95
CA ALA A 115 -7.58 44.66 6.91
C ALA A 115 -6.07 44.98 7.02
N ASP A 116 -5.20 44.01 6.72
CA ASP A 116 -3.74 44.18 6.71
C ASP A 116 -3.08 43.08 5.87
N ALA A 117 -2.80 43.38 4.60
CA ALA A 117 -2.18 42.45 3.67
C ALA A 117 -0.76 41.98 4.08
N SER A 118 -0.12 42.65 5.05
CA SER A 118 1.18 42.20 5.59
C SER A 118 1.05 41.00 6.53
N ILE A 119 -0.17 40.73 7.03
CA ILE A 119 -0.46 39.59 7.89
C ILE A 119 -0.90 38.42 7.01
N GLN A 120 -0.04 37.42 6.95
CA GLN A 120 -0.27 36.20 6.19
C GLN A 120 0.05 34.97 7.03
N LYS A 121 -0.65 33.88 6.74
CA LYS A 121 -0.39 32.55 7.28
C LYS A 121 -0.30 31.56 6.14
N VAL A 122 0.63 30.61 6.27
CA VAL A 122 0.90 29.63 5.21
C VAL A 122 0.80 28.24 5.80
N ILE A 123 -0.07 27.42 5.19
CA ILE A 123 -0.27 26.02 5.56
C ILE A 123 0.12 25.17 4.36
N GLU A 124 0.88 24.10 4.62
CA GLU A 124 1.23 23.08 3.63
C GLU A 124 0.68 21.73 4.08
N VAL A 125 -0.04 21.07 3.18
CA VAL A 125 -0.66 19.77 3.40
C VAL A 125 -0.28 18.83 2.27
N GLN A 126 0.07 17.61 2.62
CA GLN A 126 0.23 16.53 1.65
C GLN A 126 -1.00 15.64 1.70
N PHE A 127 -1.58 15.39 0.53
CA PHE A 127 -2.66 14.45 0.35
C PHE A 127 -2.19 13.32 -0.56
N GLY A 128 -2.62 12.09 -0.32
CA GLY A 128 -2.37 10.99 -1.24
C GLY A 128 -3.55 10.03 -1.31
N ILE A 129 -3.56 9.18 -2.32
CA ILE A 129 -4.55 8.12 -2.43
C ILE A 129 -3.84 6.81 -2.08
N PRO A 130 -4.20 6.16 -0.97
CA PRO A 130 -3.52 4.94 -0.56
C PRO A 130 -3.78 3.83 -1.57
N SER A 131 -2.72 3.14 -1.99
CA SER A 131 -2.81 1.96 -2.84
C SER A 131 -3.22 0.72 -2.06
N LEU A 132 -3.51 -0.39 -2.76
CA LEU A 132 -3.68 -1.70 -2.12
C LEU A 132 -2.41 -2.16 -1.38
N GLY A 133 -1.26 -1.53 -1.67
CA GLY A 133 0.00 -1.62 -0.95
C GLY A 133 0.00 -0.98 0.42
N LYS A 134 -1.16 -0.90 1.11
CA LYS A 134 -1.27 -0.60 2.54
C LYS A 134 -0.99 -1.82 3.41
N TYR A 135 -1.33 -3.01 2.91
CA TYR A 135 -1.22 -4.26 3.64
C TYR A 135 0.02 -5.03 3.16
N ALA A 136 0.72 -5.69 4.09
CA ALA A 136 1.68 -6.72 3.71
C ALA A 136 0.95 -7.93 3.12
N ILE A 137 -0.20 -8.28 3.70
CA ILE A 137 -1.06 -9.36 3.21
C ILE A 137 -2.53 -8.90 3.29
N VAL A 138 -3.25 -9.02 2.19
CA VAL A 138 -4.70 -8.84 2.13
C VAL A 138 -5.33 -10.02 1.40
N ALA A 139 -6.37 -10.63 1.98
CA ALA A 139 -7.07 -11.76 1.37
C ALA A 139 -8.59 -11.62 1.37
N ASN A 140 -9.22 -12.18 0.35
CA ASN A 140 -10.68 -12.28 0.24
C ASN A 140 -11.19 -13.69 0.60
N ASP A 141 -10.52 -14.36 1.54
CA ASP A 141 -10.80 -15.72 1.99
C ASP A 141 -10.23 -15.95 3.39
N SER A 142 -10.63 -17.04 4.06
CA SER A 142 -10.04 -17.43 5.34
C SER A 142 -8.59 -17.88 5.15
N ILE A 143 -7.68 -17.38 5.98
CA ILE A 143 -6.23 -17.58 5.82
C ILE A 143 -5.57 -18.09 7.09
N ARG A 144 -4.48 -18.86 6.89
CA ARG A 144 -3.67 -19.38 7.98
C ARG A 144 -2.19 -19.10 7.80
N PHE A 145 -1.58 -18.60 8.86
CA PHE A 145 -0.14 -18.40 9.00
C PHE A 145 0.39 -19.44 9.98
N GLY A 146 0.92 -20.56 9.47
CA GLY A 146 1.49 -21.60 10.33
C GLY A 146 2.76 -21.16 11.05
N THR A 147 3.21 -21.94 12.03
CA THR A 147 4.54 -21.78 12.66
C THR A 147 5.64 -21.68 11.61
N GLY A 148 6.65 -20.84 11.86
CA GLY A 148 7.69 -20.49 10.88
C GLY A 148 7.31 -19.30 10.00
N THR A 149 6.14 -18.69 10.19
CA THR A 149 5.74 -17.45 9.49
C THR A 149 5.98 -16.21 10.34
N TYR A 150 6.66 -15.22 9.79
CA TYR A 150 6.91 -13.90 10.40
C TYR A 150 6.40 -12.81 9.48
N ALA A 151 5.41 -12.03 9.92
CA ALA A 151 4.83 -10.94 9.13
C ALA A 151 5.21 -9.57 9.69
N PHE A 152 5.82 -8.72 8.87
CA PHE A 152 6.31 -7.39 9.21
C PHE A 152 5.51 -6.30 8.50
N GLY A 153 4.19 -6.32 8.71
CA GLY A 153 3.25 -5.34 8.18
C GLY A 153 1.81 -5.75 8.45
N GLN A 154 0.86 -4.87 8.10
CA GLN A 154 -0.56 -5.12 8.38
C GLN A 154 -1.05 -6.34 7.60
N VAL A 155 -1.81 -7.20 8.27
CA VAL A 155 -2.45 -8.39 7.69
C VAL A 155 -3.95 -8.22 7.75
N HIS A 156 -4.66 -8.42 6.65
CA HIS A 156 -6.12 -8.32 6.60
C HIS A 156 -6.73 -9.53 5.89
N SER A 157 -7.84 -10.04 6.41
CA SER A 157 -8.75 -10.91 5.65
C SER A 157 -10.19 -10.39 5.72
N ASN A 158 -10.91 -10.50 4.60
CA ASN A 158 -12.36 -10.31 4.58
C ASN A 158 -13.13 -11.43 5.29
N TYR A 159 -12.44 -12.49 5.70
CA TYR A 159 -12.93 -13.61 6.50
C TYR A 159 -12.00 -13.80 7.71
N GLY A 160 -11.82 -15.03 8.17
CA GLY A 160 -11.05 -15.35 9.34
C GLY A 160 -9.54 -15.45 9.13
N VAL A 161 -8.79 -15.19 10.20
CA VAL A 161 -7.33 -15.32 10.24
C VAL A 161 -6.91 -16.20 11.42
N ARG A 162 -6.28 -17.33 11.11
CA ARG A 162 -5.54 -18.13 12.08
C ARG A 162 -4.05 -17.84 12.00
N PHE A 163 -3.44 -17.38 13.09
CA PHE A 163 -2.03 -17.00 13.11
C PHE A 163 -1.25 -17.81 14.15
N ASP A 164 -0.57 -18.87 13.73
CA ASP A 164 0.27 -19.74 14.57
C ASP A 164 1.79 -19.36 14.51
N GLY A 165 2.13 -18.32 13.73
CA GLY A 165 3.46 -17.69 13.65
C GLY A 165 3.58 -16.43 14.53
N VAL A 166 4.35 -15.43 14.10
CA VAL A 166 4.45 -14.12 14.76
C VAL A 166 4.10 -12.98 13.80
N ALA A 167 3.18 -12.11 14.21
CA ALA A 167 2.80 -10.90 13.52
C ALA A 167 3.35 -9.68 14.27
N TYR A 168 4.24 -8.92 13.62
CA TYR A 168 4.86 -7.72 14.20
C TYR A 168 4.03 -6.44 14.03
N ASN A 169 2.92 -6.52 13.28
CA ASN A 169 1.98 -5.43 13.08
C ASN A 169 0.54 -5.92 13.32
N THR A 170 -0.43 -5.02 13.24
CA THR A 170 -1.83 -5.33 13.54
C THR A 170 -2.41 -6.32 12.54
N VAL A 171 -3.11 -7.34 13.04
CA VAL A 171 -3.85 -8.32 12.24
C VAL A 171 -5.35 -7.98 12.30
N PHE A 172 -5.97 -7.91 11.14
CA PHE A 172 -7.35 -7.50 10.92
C PHE A 172 -8.18 -8.64 10.35
N SER A 173 -9.44 -8.73 10.77
CA SER A 173 -10.46 -9.57 10.16
C SER A 173 -11.76 -8.81 10.02
N ALA A 174 -12.45 -8.99 8.90
CA ALA A 174 -13.75 -8.35 8.69
C ALA A 174 -14.90 -9.03 9.46
N VAL A 175 -14.69 -10.25 9.95
CA VAL A 175 -15.71 -11.02 10.68
C VAL A 175 -15.40 -11.08 12.18
N PRO A 176 -16.42 -11.10 13.05
CA PRO A 176 -16.19 -11.19 14.50
C PRO A 176 -15.75 -12.59 14.93
N ASN A 177 -16.25 -13.63 14.25
CA ASN A 177 -15.91 -15.04 14.43
C ASN A 177 -16.22 -15.81 13.13
N TYR A 178 -15.64 -17.00 12.98
CA TYR A 178 -15.82 -17.86 11.82
C TYR A 178 -15.53 -19.33 12.17
N ASP A 179 -15.90 -20.25 11.28
CA ASP A 179 -15.53 -21.66 11.36
C ASP A 179 -14.15 -21.83 10.67
N ASP A 180 -13.07 -22.03 11.45
CA ASP A 180 -11.73 -22.24 10.88
C ASP A 180 -11.70 -23.53 10.05
N PRO A 181 -11.48 -23.47 8.72
CA PRO A 181 -11.43 -24.67 7.88
C PRO A 181 -10.31 -25.65 8.27
N ASP A 182 -9.34 -25.22 9.08
CA ASP A 182 -8.23 -26.02 9.60
C ASP A 182 -8.42 -26.53 11.04
N HIS A 183 -9.61 -26.36 11.59
CA HIS A 183 -9.96 -26.86 12.91
C HIS A 183 -11.32 -27.55 12.86
N GLY A 184 -11.52 -28.52 13.74
CA GLY A 184 -12.84 -29.11 13.97
C GLY A 184 -13.36 -28.62 15.30
N GLY A 185 -14.57 -28.08 15.35
CA GLY A 185 -15.15 -27.61 16.61
C GLY A 185 -16.20 -26.53 16.43
N GLY A 186 -16.25 -25.62 17.40
CA GLY A 186 -17.06 -24.41 17.31
C GLY A 186 -16.25 -23.24 16.76
N ASN A 187 -16.96 -22.19 16.33
CA ASN A 187 -16.37 -20.99 15.75
C ASN A 187 -15.28 -20.38 16.63
N GLU A 188 -14.23 -19.87 16.00
CA GLU A 188 -13.15 -19.11 16.59
C GLU A 188 -13.29 -17.62 16.34
N PHE A 189 -12.55 -16.80 17.08
CA PHE A 189 -12.48 -15.36 16.83
C PHE A 189 -11.99 -15.06 15.40
N GLY A 190 -12.47 -13.94 14.83
CA GLY A 190 -12.09 -13.49 13.49
C GLY A 190 -10.58 -13.42 13.29
N VAL A 191 -9.83 -13.10 14.34
CA VAL A 191 -8.38 -13.34 14.41
C VAL A 191 -8.07 -14.17 15.65
N HIS A 192 -7.50 -15.36 15.49
CA HIS A 192 -7.13 -16.28 16.58
C HIS A 192 -5.80 -16.99 16.34
N THR A 193 -5.33 -17.73 17.33
CA THR A 193 -4.11 -18.53 17.25
C THR A 193 -4.24 -19.86 17.99
N HIS A 194 -3.63 -20.91 17.42
CA HIS A 194 -3.45 -22.20 18.09
C HIS A 194 -2.02 -22.39 18.60
N ALA A 195 -1.19 -21.35 18.59
CA ALA A 195 0.07 -21.36 19.34
C ALA A 195 -0.23 -21.45 20.84
N ASN A 196 0.43 -22.36 21.55
CA ASN A 196 0.15 -22.64 22.96
C ASN A 196 0.44 -21.42 23.87
N PRO A 197 -0.48 -21.03 24.78
CA PRO A 197 -1.82 -21.60 25.00
C PRO A 197 -2.78 -21.27 23.87
N ILE A 198 -3.58 -22.23 23.40
CA ILE A 198 -4.59 -21.99 22.35
C ILE A 198 -5.59 -20.94 22.85
N ASP A 199 -6.01 -20.04 21.96
CA ASP A 199 -7.04 -19.07 22.30
C ASP A 199 -8.37 -19.76 22.67
N PRO A 200 -9.13 -19.20 23.65
CA PRO A 200 -10.45 -19.73 23.96
C PRO A 200 -11.42 -19.49 22.78
N LEU A 201 -12.54 -20.20 22.78
CA LEU A 201 -13.60 -19.96 21.80
C LEU A 201 -14.52 -18.79 22.26
N PRO A 202 -15.06 -17.99 21.32
CA PRO A 202 -16.20 -17.12 21.57
C PRO A 202 -17.33 -17.84 22.35
N PRO A 203 -18.04 -17.16 23.27
CA PRO A 203 -18.03 -15.73 23.54
C PRO A 203 -17.03 -15.30 24.63
N ALA A 204 -15.97 -16.08 24.90
CA ALA A 204 -14.94 -15.67 25.85
C ALA A 204 -14.32 -14.30 25.48
N ALA A 205 -13.69 -13.64 26.45
CA ALA A 205 -12.93 -12.43 26.16
C ALA A 205 -11.71 -12.76 25.30
N VAL A 206 -11.44 -11.94 24.29
CA VAL A 206 -10.27 -12.10 23.40
C VAL A 206 -8.99 -11.86 24.22
N PRO A 207 -8.08 -12.83 24.36
CA PRO A 207 -6.82 -12.60 25.05
C PRO A 207 -5.90 -11.69 24.20
N PRO A 208 -5.00 -10.89 24.80
CA PRO A 208 -4.15 -9.97 24.04
C PRO A 208 -3.07 -10.67 23.21
N ARG A 209 -2.50 -11.78 23.70
CA ARG A 209 -1.51 -12.63 23.01
C ARG A 209 -0.34 -11.86 22.35
N PRO A 210 0.42 -11.03 23.09
CA PRO A 210 1.55 -10.27 22.54
C PRO A 210 2.73 -11.16 22.09
N ASP A 211 2.72 -12.44 22.44
CA ASP A 211 3.63 -13.48 21.94
C ASP A 211 3.43 -13.79 20.45
N VAL A 212 2.20 -13.63 19.94
CA VAL A 212 1.82 -13.88 18.53
C VAL A 212 1.48 -12.57 17.83
N PHE A 213 0.70 -11.70 18.47
CA PHE A 213 0.21 -10.43 17.94
C PHE A 213 0.92 -9.27 18.63
N VAL A 214 2.15 -8.97 18.21
CA VAL A 214 3.03 -8.00 18.89
C VAL A 214 2.40 -6.60 18.93
N ALA A 215 1.73 -6.20 17.86
CA ALA A 215 1.00 -4.92 17.78
C ALA A 215 -0.53 -5.08 17.96
N GLY A 216 -0.99 -6.26 18.36
CA GLY A 216 -2.40 -6.56 18.59
C GLY A 216 -3.19 -7.01 17.36
N ARG A 217 -4.49 -7.15 17.55
CA ARG A 217 -5.47 -7.65 16.57
C ARG A 217 -6.79 -6.90 16.69
N GLN A 218 -7.46 -6.67 15.56
CA GLN A 218 -8.72 -5.93 15.50
C GLN A 218 -9.73 -6.65 14.61
N PHE A 219 -10.90 -6.93 15.17
CA PHE A 219 -12.01 -7.57 14.46
C PHE A 219 -13.33 -7.38 15.25
N PRO A 220 -14.48 -7.24 14.57
CA PRO A 220 -14.60 -7.07 13.13
C PRO A 220 -14.16 -5.66 12.68
N VAL A 221 -13.65 -5.54 11.45
CA VAL A 221 -13.42 -4.27 10.74
C VAL A 221 -14.10 -4.27 9.37
N PRO A 222 -14.23 -3.15 8.64
CA PRO A 222 -14.76 -3.18 7.28
C PRO A 222 -13.93 -4.07 6.34
N ALA A 223 -14.60 -4.77 5.43
CA ALA A 223 -13.95 -5.56 4.39
C ALA A 223 -13.20 -4.66 3.39
N VAL A 224 -12.10 -5.16 2.83
CA VAL A 224 -11.36 -4.53 1.73
C VAL A 224 -12.00 -4.95 0.41
N ASP A 225 -12.23 -3.98 -0.48
CA ASP A 225 -12.82 -4.26 -1.80
C ASP A 225 -11.78 -4.81 -2.78
N PHE A 226 -12.10 -5.94 -3.42
CA PHE A 226 -11.30 -6.57 -4.48
C PHE A 226 -11.86 -6.28 -5.89
N THR A 227 -13.02 -5.62 -5.99
CA THR A 227 -13.73 -5.40 -7.26
C THR A 227 -12.95 -4.49 -8.22
N GLY A 228 -12.25 -3.49 -7.67
CA GLY A 228 -11.42 -2.55 -8.42
C GLY A 228 -10.22 -3.17 -9.18
N LEU A 229 -9.90 -4.45 -8.93
CA LEU A 229 -8.83 -5.15 -9.66
C LEU A 229 -9.15 -5.30 -11.16
N THR A 230 -10.42 -5.40 -11.55
CA THR A 230 -10.81 -5.66 -12.95
C THR A 230 -10.53 -4.49 -13.88
N SER A 231 -10.85 -3.26 -13.45
CA SER A 231 -10.54 -2.06 -14.23
C SER A 231 -9.04 -1.91 -14.43
N SER A 232 -8.23 -2.19 -13.41
CA SER A 232 -6.76 -2.12 -13.51
C SER A 232 -6.20 -3.06 -14.59
N PHE A 233 -6.68 -4.30 -14.73
CA PHE A 233 -6.17 -5.20 -15.79
C PHE A 233 -6.51 -4.71 -17.20
N ALA A 234 -7.68 -4.12 -17.39
CA ALA A 234 -8.08 -3.56 -18.69
C ALA A 234 -7.21 -2.32 -19.04
N ASP A 235 -6.97 -1.45 -18.07
CA ASP A 235 -6.12 -0.27 -18.21
C ASP A 235 -4.66 -0.66 -18.47
N ILE A 236 -4.13 -1.66 -17.75
CA ILE A 236 -2.77 -2.18 -17.98
C ILE A 236 -2.64 -2.74 -19.40
N LYS A 237 -3.62 -3.52 -19.88
CA LYS A 237 -3.61 -4.04 -21.26
C LYS A 237 -3.61 -2.90 -22.29
N ALA A 238 -4.52 -1.93 -22.14
CA ALA A 238 -4.62 -0.80 -23.07
C ALA A 238 -3.35 0.07 -23.06
N GLY A 239 -2.78 0.30 -21.88
CA GLY A 239 -1.51 1.00 -21.70
C GLY A 239 -0.33 0.24 -22.31
N ALA A 240 -0.27 -1.08 -22.12
CA ALA A 240 0.74 -1.94 -22.72
C ALA A 240 0.67 -1.95 -24.25
N GLN A 241 -0.54 -1.96 -24.83
CA GLN A 241 -0.73 -1.90 -26.29
C GLN A 241 -0.41 -0.54 -26.90
N SER A 242 -0.61 0.55 -26.16
CA SER A 242 -0.42 1.91 -26.67
C SER A 242 1.02 2.42 -26.55
N SER A 243 1.68 2.17 -25.41
CA SER A 243 3.02 2.69 -25.14
C SER A 243 3.89 1.77 -24.26
N GLY A 244 3.42 0.56 -23.95
CA GLY A 244 4.16 -0.42 -23.16
C GLY A 244 4.62 -1.63 -23.98
N LEU A 245 4.75 -2.78 -23.32
CA LEU A 245 5.05 -4.06 -23.97
C LEU A 245 3.85 -5.00 -23.89
N TYR A 246 3.36 -5.43 -25.04
CA TYR A 246 2.25 -6.37 -25.14
C TYR A 246 2.69 -7.66 -25.83
N PHE A 247 2.41 -8.78 -25.19
CA PHE A 247 2.69 -10.11 -25.73
C PHE A 247 1.38 -10.93 -25.79
N GLY A 248 1.02 -11.36 -27.00
CA GLY A 248 -0.14 -12.22 -27.22
C GLY A 248 0.07 -13.66 -26.72
N SER A 249 -0.80 -14.59 -27.11
CA SER A 249 -0.62 -16.01 -26.79
C SER A 249 0.69 -16.56 -27.34
N SER A 250 1.40 -17.37 -26.53
CA SER A 250 2.64 -18.05 -26.94
C SER A 250 2.40 -19.21 -27.90
N THR A 251 1.15 -19.69 -27.99
CA THR A 251 0.71 -20.95 -28.64
C THR A 251 1.23 -22.24 -28.00
N VAL A 252 1.99 -22.14 -26.90
CA VAL A 252 2.59 -23.27 -26.16
C VAL A 252 2.29 -23.15 -24.66
N SER A 253 3.30 -23.14 -23.79
CA SER A 253 3.12 -23.13 -22.33
C SER A 253 3.06 -21.72 -21.73
N GLY A 254 3.56 -20.69 -22.44
CA GLY A 254 3.62 -19.33 -21.95
C GLY A 254 4.94 -18.62 -22.26
N TYR A 255 5.24 -17.59 -21.47
CA TYR A 255 6.47 -16.79 -21.58
C TYR A 255 7.25 -16.77 -20.26
N HIS A 256 8.55 -16.53 -20.34
CA HIS A 256 9.40 -16.25 -19.20
C HIS A 256 10.07 -14.89 -19.42
N ILE A 257 9.87 -13.97 -18.47
CA ILE A 257 10.51 -12.66 -18.42
C ILE A 257 11.66 -12.74 -17.42
N VAL A 258 12.87 -12.45 -17.89
CA VAL A 258 14.05 -12.29 -17.05
C VAL A 258 14.40 -10.81 -16.97
N LEU A 259 14.24 -10.22 -15.80
CA LEU A 259 14.50 -8.80 -15.53
C LEU A 259 16.00 -8.57 -15.37
N GLN A 260 16.53 -7.53 -16.04
CA GLN A 260 17.94 -7.17 -16.02
C GLN A 260 18.14 -5.80 -15.35
N THR A 261 19.32 -5.58 -14.76
CA THR A 261 19.68 -4.34 -14.07
C THR A 261 20.15 -3.21 -15.01
N ASN A 262 19.99 -3.39 -16.31
CA ASN A 262 20.35 -2.40 -17.35
C ASN A 262 19.11 -1.82 -18.05
N ASP A 263 17.98 -1.80 -17.34
CA ASP A 263 16.67 -1.37 -17.85
C ASP A 263 16.16 -2.15 -19.06
N THR A 264 16.47 -3.45 -19.11
CA THR A 264 15.95 -4.36 -20.15
C THR A 264 15.38 -5.64 -19.54
N LEU A 265 14.61 -6.37 -20.35
CA LEU A 265 14.21 -7.73 -20.07
C LEU A 265 14.53 -8.65 -21.23
N ASP A 266 14.86 -9.89 -20.91
CA ASP A 266 14.85 -10.98 -21.88
C ASP A 266 13.52 -11.70 -21.83
N LEU A 267 12.91 -11.89 -22.99
CA LEU A 267 11.67 -12.64 -23.15
C LEU A 267 11.98 -13.99 -23.79
N TYR A 268 11.63 -15.06 -23.08
CA TYR A 268 11.68 -16.42 -23.60
C TYR A 268 10.27 -16.96 -23.80
N ARG A 269 10.10 -17.79 -24.82
CA ARG A 269 8.89 -18.60 -25.02
C ARG A 269 9.12 -19.95 -24.34
N VAL A 270 8.27 -20.31 -23.38
CA VAL A 270 8.37 -21.57 -22.65
C VAL A 270 7.77 -22.69 -23.48
N THR A 271 8.62 -23.62 -23.93
CA THR A 271 8.22 -24.71 -24.82
C THR A 271 7.73 -25.93 -24.05
N THR A 272 8.41 -26.29 -22.96
CA THR A 272 8.00 -27.43 -22.10
C THR A 272 8.22 -27.14 -20.62
N LEU A 273 7.31 -27.66 -19.80
CA LEU A 273 7.46 -27.72 -18.35
C LEU A 273 8.09 -29.05 -17.93
N VAL A 274 8.74 -29.03 -16.77
CA VAL A 274 9.29 -30.24 -16.16
C VAL A 274 8.16 -31.24 -15.93
N PRO A 275 8.27 -32.49 -16.42
CA PRO A 275 7.24 -33.49 -16.18
C PRO A 275 7.14 -33.81 -14.69
N LYS A 276 5.93 -34.12 -14.24
CA LYS A 276 5.71 -34.54 -12.85
C LYS A 276 6.57 -35.78 -12.53
N PRO A 277 7.29 -35.81 -11.40
CA PRO A 277 7.98 -37.03 -10.99
C PRO A 277 6.99 -38.19 -10.76
N PRO A 278 7.40 -39.46 -10.93
CA PRO A 278 6.54 -40.61 -10.70
C PRO A 278 5.93 -40.61 -9.28
N GLY A 279 4.60 -40.63 -9.20
CA GLY A 279 3.87 -40.59 -7.93
C GLY A 279 3.57 -39.18 -7.40
N CYS A 280 4.17 -38.13 -7.97
CA CYS A 280 3.81 -36.73 -7.67
C CYS A 280 2.43 -36.44 -8.28
N THR A 281 1.40 -36.40 -7.45
CA THR A 281 0.00 -36.26 -7.87
C THR A 281 -0.72 -35.24 -6.98
N ASP A 282 -1.75 -34.61 -7.54
CA ASP A 282 -2.64 -33.73 -6.80
C ASP A 282 -3.57 -34.54 -5.89
N THR A 283 -3.15 -34.74 -4.64
CA THR A 283 -3.94 -35.47 -3.64
C THR A 283 -4.98 -34.61 -2.93
N GLN A 284 -4.96 -33.29 -3.14
CA GLN A 284 -5.87 -32.35 -2.48
C GLN A 284 -6.90 -31.74 -3.45
N GLY A 285 -6.85 -32.07 -4.74
CA GLY A 285 -7.77 -31.56 -5.75
C GLY A 285 -7.61 -30.05 -5.97
N GLN A 286 -6.38 -29.54 -5.90
CA GLN A 286 -6.10 -28.12 -6.04
C GLN A 286 -6.21 -27.69 -7.51
N ASP A 287 -7.17 -26.81 -7.81
CA ASP A 287 -7.34 -26.24 -9.15
C ASP A 287 -6.03 -25.63 -9.68
N GLY A 288 -5.63 -26.04 -10.88
CA GLY A 288 -4.39 -25.62 -11.52
C GLY A 288 -3.12 -26.30 -11.00
N TRP A 289 -3.22 -27.38 -10.22
CA TRP A 289 -2.04 -28.10 -9.74
C TRP A 289 -1.15 -28.57 -10.88
N GLY A 290 0.16 -28.39 -10.74
CA GLY A 290 1.16 -28.74 -11.73
C GLY A 290 2.58 -28.52 -11.21
N THR A 291 3.59 -28.83 -12.02
CA THR A 291 4.99 -28.58 -11.66
C THR A 291 5.33 -27.10 -11.75
N TRP A 292 4.80 -26.37 -12.73
CA TRP A 292 5.05 -24.94 -12.94
C TRP A 292 6.56 -24.59 -12.98
N SER A 293 7.40 -25.53 -13.41
CA SER A 293 8.84 -25.36 -13.54
C SER A 293 9.25 -25.52 -14.99
N ILE A 294 10.06 -24.59 -15.48
CA ILE A 294 10.51 -24.57 -16.87
C ILE A 294 11.51 -25.69 -17.11
N GLN A 295 11.33 -26.47 -18.18
CA GLN A 295 12.30 -27.46 -18.65
C GLN A 295 13.05 -26.96 -19.88
N SER A 296 12.34 -26.37 -20.83
CA SER A 296 12.92 -25.81 -22.04
C SER A 296 12.19 -24.54 -22.46
N GLU A 297 12.96 -23.62 -23.02
CA GLU A 297 12.48 -22.34 -23.53
C GLU A 297 13.38 -21.85 -24.66
N THR A 298 12.86 -20.91 -25.45
CA THR A 298 13.59 -20.30 -26.57
C THR A 298 13.53 -18.79 -26.48
N LEU A 299 14.68 -18.11 -26.61
CA LEU A 299 14.72 -16.65 -26.61
C LEU A 299 13.87 -16.08 -27.75
N VAL A 300 12.98 -15.16 -27.41
CA VAL A 300 12.19 -14.37 -28.36
C VAL A 300 12.91 -13.07 -28.68
N GLY A 301 13.46 -12.40 -27.66
CA GLY A 301 14.24 -11.18 -27.82
C GLY A 301 14.55 -10.50 -26.49
N ASN A 302 15.39 -9.48 -26.56
CA ASN A 302 15.65 -8.53 -25.47
C ASN A 302 14.87 -7.24 -25.76
N TYR A 303 14.21 -6.69 -24.74
CA TYR A 303 13.36 -5.51 -24.85
C TYR A 303 13.75 -4.50 -23.77
N PRO A 304 13.86 -3.19 -24.09
CA PRO A 304 14.00 -2.17 -23.06
C PRO A 304 12.72 -2.11 -22.21
N PHE A 305 12.85 -1.75 -20.94
CA PHE A 305 11.71 -1.44 -20.11
C PHE A 305 10.89 -0.30 -20.74
N PRO A 306 9.56 -0.44 -20.83
CA PRO A 306 8.73 0.60 -21.41
C PRO A 306 8.70 1.83 -20.50
N SER A 307 8.66 3.03 -21.09
CA SER A 307 8.65 4.29 -20.34
C SER A 307 7.40 4.48 -19.47
N ASN A 308 6.27 3.90 -19.86
CA ASN A 308 5.05 3.87 -19.05
C ASN A 308 5.07 2.78 -17.95
N GLY A 309 6.09 1.90 -17.96
CA GLY A 309 6.28 0.81 -17.01
C GLY A 309 5.30 -0.37 -17.15
N LEU A 310 4.51 -0.45 -18.23
CA LEU A 310 3.45 -1.45 -18.38
C LEU A 310 3.84 -2.60 -19.30
N ILE A 311 3.76 -3.83 -18.78
CA ILE A 311 3.98 -5.06 -19.53
C ILE A 311 2.75 -5.96 -19.36
N PHE A 312 2.17 -6.42 -20.45
CA PHE A 312 0.99 -7.29 -20.44
C PHE A 312 1.19 -8.55 -21.29
N VAL A 313 0.86 -9.71 -20.73
CA VAL A 313 1.02 -11.03 -21.35
C VAL A 313 -0.31 -11.78 -21.40
N GLU A 314 -0.77 -12.16 -22.59
CA GLU A 314 -1.98 -12.96 -22.80
C GLU A 314 -1.78 -14.48 -22.65
N ASP A 315 -0.84 -14.86 -21.78
CA ASP A 315 -0.51 -16.25 -21.52
C ASP A 315 0.00 -16.45 -20.09
N ASP A 316 0.25 -17.70 -19.69
CA ASP A 316 0.91 -17.99 -18.44
C ASP A 316 2.36 -17.45 -18.47
N LEU A 317 2.81 -16.92 -17.34
CA LEU A 317 4.04 -16.14 -17.26
C LEU A 317 4.94 -16.65 -16.14
N TRP A 318 6.22 -16.78 -16.42
CA TRP A 318 7.28 -16.92 -15.43
C TRP A 318 8.06 -15.62 -15.32
N VAL A 319 8.46 -15.25 -14.10
CA VAL A 319 9.26 -14.05 -13.85
C VAL A 319 10.44 -14.40 -12.97
N SER A 320 11.61 -13.86 -13.30
CA SER A 320 12.83 -13.94 -12.50
C SER A 320 13.71 -12.70 -12.76
N GLY A 321 14.76 -12.52 -11.97
CA GLY A 321 15.81 -11.53 -12.22
C GLY A 321 15.75 -10.33 -11.28
N GLN A 322 16.33 -9.22 -11.69
CA GLN A 322 16.50 -8.05 -10.83
C GLN A 322 16.26 -6.75 -11.60
N ILE A 323 15.65 -5.78 -10.94
CA ILE A 323 15.48 -4.42 -11.48
C ILE A 323 16.41 -3.44 -10.77
N GLN A 324 16.75 -2.35 -11.45
CA GLN A 324 17.53 -1.25 -10.91
C GLN A 324 16.97 0.06 -11.44
N THR A 325 16.57 0.96 -10.55
CA THR A 325 15.91 2.25 -10.82
C THR A 325 14.66 2.18 -11.69
N ALA A 326 13.95 1.05 -11.69
CA ALA A 326 12.79 0.81 -12.56
C ALA A 326 11.48 0.68 -11.80
N ARG A 327 10.39 1.18 -12.41
CA ARG A 327 9.02 1.07 -11.89
C ARG A 327 8.16 0.36 -12.92
N LEU A 328 7.82 -0.91 -12.66
CA LEU A 328 7.14 -1.79 -13.61
C LEU A 328 5.88 -2.41 -13.04
N THR A 329 4.88 -2.61 -13.89
CA THR A 329 3.74 -3.50 -13.64
C THR A 329 3.67 -4.52 -14.75
N ILE A 330 3.79 -5.79 -14.38
CA ILE A 330 3.74 -6.95 -15.26
C ILE A 330 2.46 -7.72 -14.95
N ALA A 331 1.55 -7.75 -15.92
CA ALA A 331 0.27 -8.42 -15.78
C ALA A 331 0.15 -9.62 -16.73
N ALA A 332 -0.41 -10.72 -16.23
CA ALA A 332 -0.76 -11.90 -17.02
C ALA A 332 -2.28 -12.11 -16.99
N GLY A 333 -2.91 -12.06 -18.17
CA GLY A 333 -4.36 -12.19 -18.27
C GLY A 333 -4.87 -12.22 -19.71
N ARG A 334 -6.09 -12.70 -19.91
CA ARG A 334 -6.76 -12.78 -21.21
C ARG A 334 -8.11 -12.07 -21.18
N PHE A 335 -8.45 -11.42 -22.29
CA PHE A 335 -9.73 -10.75 -22.49
C PHE A 335 -10.48 -11.31 -23.71
N PRO A 336 -11.84 -11.36 -23.69
CA PRO A 336 -12.71 -11.06 -22.55
C PRO A 336 -12.46 -12.02 -21.38
N GLU A 337 -12.68 -11.55 -20.15
CA GLU A 337 -12.38 -12.36 -18.96
C GLU A 337 -13.23 -13.64 -18.94
N ASN A 338 -12.59 -14.76 -18.63
CA ASN A 338 -13.22 -16.05 -18.49
C ASN A 338 -12.36 -16.92 -17.57
N SER A 339 -12.95 -17.40 -16.48
CA SER A 339 -12.26 -18.19 -15.45
C SER A 339 -11.57 -19.45 -15.97
N GLN A 340 -11.97 -19.96 -17.13
CA GLN A 340 -11.32 -21.12 -17.79
C GLN A 340 -10.03 -20.75 -18.53
N THR A 341 -9.84 -19.48 -18.85
CA THR A 341 -8.68 -18.96 -19.61
C THR A 341 -7.84 -17.96 -18.83
N ASP A 342 -8.20 -17.67 -17.58
CA ASP A 342 -7.42 -16.80 -16.70
C ASP A 342 -5.97 -17.30 -16.60
N LYS A 343 -5.03 -16.35 -16.60
CA LYS A 343 -3.60 -16.62 -16.65
C LYS A 343 -2.92 -16.43 -15.31
N SER A 344 -1.89 -17.24 -15.08
CA SER A 344 -1.11 -17.24 -13.84
C SER A 344 0.28 -16.63 -14.05
N ILE A 345 0.83 -16.08 -12.97
CA ILE A 345 2.26 -15.76 -12.87
C ILE A 345 2.91 -16.82 -11.99
N THR A 346 4.13 -17.24 -12.33
CA THR A 346 4.93 -18.19 -11.56
C THR A 346 6.33 -17.64 -11.30
N VAL A 347 6.84 -17.84 -10.10
CA VAL A 347 8.23 -17.52 -9.75
C VAL A 347 8.92 -18.78 -9.22
N ASN A 348 10.08 -19.09 -9.80
CA ASN A 348 10.93 -20.22 -9.39
C ASN A 348 12.31 -19.77 -8.89
N ASN A 349 12.74 -18.58 -9.30
CA ASN A 349 14.01 -17.97 -8.93
C ASN A 349 13.76 -16.56 -8.40
N ASP A 350 14.74 -16.02 -7.69
CA ASP A 350 14.67 -14.68 -7.11
C ASP A 350 14.17 -13.60 -8.09
N VAL A 351 13.33 -12.72 -7.56
CA VAL A 351 12.90 -11.47 -8.18
C VAL A 351 13.28 -10.35 -7.22
N LEU A 352 14.28 -9.53 -7.59
CA LEU A 352 14.97 -8.65 -6.65
C LEU A 352 14.86 -7.16 -7.00
N TYR A 353 14.86 -6.33 -5.96
CA TYR A 353 15.19 -4.91 -6.04
C TYR A 353 16.68 -4.69 -5.79
N THR A 354 17.24 -3.68 -6.46
CA THR A 354 18.56 -3.13 -6.15
C THR A 354 18.47 -2.09 -5.02
N TYR A 355 17.42 -1.27 -5.02
CA TYR A 355 17.19 -0.19 -4.05
C TYR A 355 15.85 -0.36 -3.32
N TYR A 356 15.85 -0.12 -2.00
CA TYR A 356 14.68 -0.27 -1.12
C TYR A 356 14.16 1.09 -0.60
N ASP A 357 14.46 2.16 -1.34
CA ASP A 357 14.11 3.55 -1.03
C ASP A 357 12.98 4.09 -1.93
N GLY A 358 12.30 3.20 -2.67
CA GLY A 358 11.20 3.54 -3.58
C GLY A 358 11.61 3.85 -5.02
N GLN A 359 12.91 3.79 -5.36
CA GLN A 359 13.34 3.87 -6.76
C GLN A 359 12.93 2.63 -7.56
N ASP A 360 13.02 1.46 -6.95
CA ASP A 360 12.65 0.18 -7.56
C ASP A 360 11.25 -0.21 -7.09
N VAL A 361 10.33 -0.41 -8.03
CA VAL A 361 8.97 -0.85 -7.72
C VAL A 361 8.47 -1.80 -8.79
N LEU A 362 7.99 -2.98 -8.37
CA LEU A 362 7.48 -4.02 -9.24
C LEU A 362 6.08 -4.47 -8.80
N GLY A 363 5.12 -4.41 -9.71
CA GLY A 363 3.81 -5.04 -9.56
C GLY A 363 3.73 -6.30 -10.42
N LEU A 364 3.40 -7.44 -9.82
CA LEU A 364 3.13 -8.70 -10.53
C LEU A 364 1.67 -9.08 -10.35
N MET A 365 0.88 -8.94 -11.42
CA MET A 365 -0.58 -9.10 -11.36
C MET A 365 -1.05 -10.26 -12.23
N ALA A 366 -1.55 -11.32 -11.60
CA ALA A 366 -2.12 -12.48 -12.27
C ALA A 366 -3.66 -12.48 -12.20
N GLN A 367 -4.33 -12.77 -13.31
CA GLN A 367 -5.78 -12.99 -13.29
C GLN A 367 -6.14 -14.20 -12.41
N LYS A 368 -5.44 -15.33 -12.57
CA LYS A 368 -5.69 -16.57 -11.83
C LYS A 368 -4.83 -16.66 -10.57
N ASN A 369 -3.71 -17.35 -10.62
CA ASN A 369 -2.85 -17.62 -9.46
C ASN A 369 -1.50 -16.93 -9.59
N PHE A 370 -0.90 -16.62 -8.46
CA PHE A 370 0.53 -16.43 -8.36
C PHE A 370 1.14 -17.69 -7.73
N ASN A 371 1.90 -18.46 -8.52
CA ASN A 371 2.42 -19.75 -8.11
C ASN A 371 3.90 -19.65 -7.74
N ILE A 372 4.31 -20.45 -6.76
CA ILE A 372 5.69 -20.91 -6.65
C ILE A 372 5.75 -22.34 -7.19
N GLY A 373 6.62 -22.60 -8.17
CA GLY A 373 6.68 -23.91 -8.80
C GLY A 373 7.27 -25.00 -7.91
N LEU A 374 7.23 -26.23 -8.41
CA LEU A 374 7.78 -27.41 -7.75
C LEU A 374 9.29 -27.23 -7.55
N ILE A 375 10.00 -26.96 -8.64
CA ILE A 375 11.44 -26.70 -8.68
C ILE A 375 11.68 -25.19 -8.57
N SER A 376 11.40 -24.66 -7.39
CA SER A 376 11.83 -23.33 -6.96
C SER A 376 13.12 -23.38 -6.14
N GLU A 377 13.80 -22.25 -5.98
CA GLU A 377 14.96 -22.10 -5.10
C GLU A 377 14.64 -22.44 -3.64
N ASP A 378 15.65 -22.99 -2.95
CA ASP A 378 15.53 -23.42 -1.55
C ASP A 378 15.45 -22.23 -0.57
N ASP A 379 16.16 -21.16 -0.91
CA ASP A 379 15.98 -19.82 -0.37
C ASP A 379 15.49 -18.95 -1.53
N LEU A 380 14.23 -18.52 -1.47
CA LEU A 380 13.57 -17.75 -2.53
C LEU A 380 13.18 -16.37 -2.01
N ARG A 381 13.54 -15.34 -2.74
CA ARG A 381 13.20 -13.95 -2.46
C ARG A 381 12.38 -13.33 -3.58
N ILE A 382 11.29 -12.67 -3.21
CA ILE A 382 10.39 -11.99 -4.14
C ILE A 382 10.12 -10.57 -3.62
N ASP A 383 10.73 -9.59 -4.27
CA ASP A 383 10.50 -8.17 -4.05
C ASP A 383 9.44 -7.68 -5.05
N GLY A 384 8.28 -7.26 -4.56
CA GLY A 384 7.14 -6.95 -5.42
C GLY A 384 5.79 -6.83 -4.71
N ALA A 385 4.90 -6.04 -5.31
CA ALA A 385 3.48 -6.06 -5.05
C ALA A 385 2.82 -7.19 -5.86
N LEU A 386 2.47 -8.29 -5.20
CA LEU A 386 1.92 -9.50 -5.83
C LEU A 386 0.40 -9.50 -5.73
N VAL A 387 -0.29 -9.74 -6.85
CA VAL A 387 -1.75 -9.78 -6.92
C VAL A 387 -2.21 -11.04 -7.65
N ALA A 388 -3.10 -11.79 -7.01
CA ALA A 388 -3.88 -12.87 -7.63
C ALA A 388 -5.37 -12.48 -7.58
N LYS A 389 -5.90 -11.99 -8.71
CA LYS A 389 -7.24 -11.39 -8.79
C LYS A 389 -8.37 -12.36 -8.50
N ASN A 390 -8.34 -13.56 -9.11
CA ASN A 390 -9.41 -14.55 -8.95
C ASN A 390 -8.96 -15.77 -8.13
N GLY A 391 -7.65 -16.04 -8.07
CA GLY A 391 -7.07 -17.21 -7.43
C GLY A 391 -6.25 -16.89 -6.18
N ARG A 392 -5.19 -17.67 -5.95
CA ARG A 392 -4.36 -17.56 -4.75
C ARG A 392 -2.93 -17.15 -5.06
N ILE A 393 -2.27 -16.59 -4.06
CA ILE A 393 -0.82 -16.50 -3.97
C ILE A 393 -0.30 -17.67 -3.13
N GLY A 394 0.54 -18.53 -3.71
CA GLY A 394 1.11 -19.61 -2.92
C GLY A 394 1.78 -20.72 -3.69
N ARG A 395 2.11 -21.77 -2.94
CA ARG A 395 2.73 -23.00 -3.44
C ARG A 395 1.73 -24.14 -3.37
N TYR A 396 1.66 -24.96 -4.41
CA TYR A 396 0.84 -26.18 -4.39
C TYR A 396 1.37 -27.18 -3.35
N TYR A 397 0.50 -28.07 -2.90
CA TYR A 397 0.86 -29.19 -2.05
C TYR A 397 1.63 -30.20 -2.88
N TYR A 398 2.88 -30.42 -2.50
CA TYR A 398 3.73 -31.42 -3.11
C TYR A 398 4.01 -32.50 -2.08
N ARG A 399 3.28 -33.61 -2.20
CA ARG A 399 3.25 -34.68 -1.19
C ARG A 399 4.67 -35.21 -0.89
N PRO A 400 5.04 -35.36 0.39
CA PRO A 400 6.33 -35.94 0.76
C PRO A 400 6.39 -37.43 0.40
N PRO A 401 7.60 -38.01 0.25
CA PRO A 401 7.75 -39.46 0.08
C PRO A 401 7.17 -40.21 1.29
N THR A 402 6.43 -41.29 1.05
CA THR A 402 5.89 -42.16 2.12
C THR A 402 6.79 -43.37 2.34
N SER A 403 7.08 -43.72 3.59
CA SER A 403 7.97 -44.83 3.98
C SER A 403 7.38 -46.25 3.81
N GLN A 404 6.18 -46.40 3.23
CA GLN A 404 5.54 -47.71 3.07
C GLN A 404 5.64 -48.24 1.63
N GLY A 405 6.63 -49.11 1.40
CA GLY A 405 6.53 -50.33 0.57
C GLY A 405 6.17 -50.23 -0.92
N GLN A 406 5.83 -49.06 -1.45
CA GLN A 406 5.65 -48.81 -2.87
C GLN A 406 6.68 -47.75 -3.26
N GLY A 407 7.55 -48.07 -4.22
CA GLY A 407 8.67 -47.24 -4.66
C GLY A 407 8.30 -45.90 -5.32
N GLY A 408 7.33 -45.18 -4.78
CA GLY A 408 6.94 -43.85 -5.24
C GLY A 408 7.93 -42.81 -4.76
N GLN A 409 8.78 -42.32 -5.66
CA GLN A 409 9.63 -41.15 -5.46
C GLN A 409 8.81 -39.83 -5.40
N ASN A 410 7.53 -39.86 -5.01
CA ASN A 410 6.51 -38.79 -4.93
C ASN A 410 6.93 -37.45 -5.56
N CYS A 411 6.84 -36.32 -4.85
CA CYS A 411 7.42 -35.05 -5.27
C CYS A 411 8.81 -34.85 -4.62
N GLN A 412 9.59 -35.93 -4.49
CA GLN A 412 10.81 -36.00 -3.68
C GLN A 412 11.87 -34.98 -4.14
N LEU A 413 12.75 -34.56 -3.22
CA LEU A 413 13.76 -33.48 -3.31
C LEU A 413 13.17 -32.07 -3.28
N TRP A 414 11.97 -31.89 -3.82
CA TRP A 414 11.39 -30.56 -4.00
C TRP A 414 10.18 -30.27 -3.12
N ASN A 415 9.67 -31.24 -2.36
CA ASN A 415 8.51 -31.06 -1.51
C ASN A 415 8.73 -30.09 -0.33
N VAL A 416 9.96 -29.96 0.16
CA VAL A 416 10.35 -29.05 1.26
C VAL A 416 11.33 -28.01 0.75
N ARG A 417 11.22 -26.79 1.27
CA ARG A 417 12.09 -25.65 1.01
C ARG A 417 12.49 -24.95 2.30
N SER A 418 13.67 -24.36 2.35
CA SER A 418 14.18 -23.70 3.56
C SER A 418 13.48 -22.38 3.88
N LEU A 419 13.54 -21.40 2.96
CA LEU A 419 13.13 -20.02 3.24
C LEU A 419 12.43 -19.38 2.04
N ILE A 420 11.32 -18.70 2.29
CA ILE A 420 10.76 -17.71 1.36
C ILE A 420 10.72 -16.34 2.03
N THR A 421 11.25 -15.34 1.36
CA THR A 421 11.18 -13.94 1.76
C THR A 421 10.39 -13.16 0.72
N THR A 422 9.35 -12.43 1.16
CA THR A 422 8.66 -11.47 0.31
C THR A 422 8.88 -10.07 0.83
N TYR A 423 9.12 -9.09 -0.04
CA TYR A 423 9.18 -7.67 0.32
C TYR A 423 8.21 -6.89 -0.56
N GLY A 424 7.13 -6.37 0.02
CA GLY A 424 6.07 -5.70 -0.73
C GLY A 424 4.69 -5.97 -0.15
N MET A 425 3.79 -6.45 -1.00
CA MET A 425 2.42 -6.80 -0.61
C MET A 425 1.95 -8.08 -1.29
N LEU A 426 1.04 -8.80 -0.64
CA LEU A 426 0.38 -9.99 -1.16
C LEU A 426 -1.14 -9.77 -1.15
N ALA A 427 -1.76 -9.61 -2.33
CA ALA A 427 -3.21 -9.56 -2.49
C ALA A 427 -3.73 -10.86 -3.10
N SER A 428 -4.44 -11.67 -2.31
CA SER A 428 -4.86 -13.02 -2.71
C SER A 428 -6.38 -13.15 -2.59
N ASN A 429 -7.10 -13.35 -3.69
CA ASN A 429 -8.56 -13.50 -3.62
C ASN A 429 -9.01 -14.80 -2.96
N LYS A 430 -8.19 -15.85 -3.04
CA LYS A 430 -8.38 -17.12 -2.31
C LYS A 430 -7.34 -17.26 -1.21
N ARG A 431 -7.48 -18.31 -0.40
CA ARG A 431 -6.52 -18.67 0.64
C ARG A 431 -5.08 -18.73 0.12
N TYR A 432 -4.24 -17.86 0.67
CA TYR A 432 -2.80 -17.84 0.41
C TYR A 432 -2.08 -18.96 1.19
N GLY A 433 -0.89 -19.37 0.72
CA GLY A 433 -0.05 -20.26 1.52
C GLY A 433 1.20 -20.77 0.82
N PHE A 434 2.34 -20.71 1.52
CA PHE A 434 3.63 -21.24 1.03
C PHE A 434 4.04 -22.55 1.70
N ALA A 435 3.31 -23.01 2.71
CA ALA A 435 3.57 -24.25 3.42
C ALA A 435 2.29 -24.89 3.96
N TYR A 436 2.37 -26.18 4.23
CA TYR A 436 1.30 -27.04 4.73
C TYR A 436 1.63 -27.57 6.13
N THR A 437 0.66 -28.20 6.76
CA THR A 437 0.75 -28.65 8.16
C THR A 437 1.62 -29.87 8.39
N ASP A 438 2.06 -30.54 7.33
CA ASP A 438 2.87 -31.77 7.38
C ASP A 438 4.37 -31.52 7.16
N GLY A 439 4.80 -30.25 7.21
CA GLY A 439 6.20 -29.85 7.00
C GLY A 439 6.59 -29.72 5.53
N THR A 440 5.66 -29.75 4.59
CA THR A 440 5.92 -29.45 3.17
C THR A 440 5.72 -27.98 2.82
N GLY A 441 6.39 -27.53 1.75
CA GLY A 441 6.51 -26.13 1.37
C GLY A 441 7.70 -25.45 2.03
N TYR A 442 7.63 -24.12 2.19
CA TYR A 442 8.68 -23.32 2.81
C TYR A 442 8.59 -23.34 4.33
N LEU A 443 9.65 -23.82 4.99
CA LEU A 443 9.71 -23.95 6.45
C LEU A 443 9.71 -22.59 7.16
N ILE A 444 10.46 -21.63 6.62
CA ILE A 444 10.46 -20.24 7.11
C ILE A 444 9.86 -19.32 6.04
N ARG A 445 8.97 -18.42 6.48
CA ARG A 445 8.25 -17.47 5.63
C ARG A 445 8.38 -16.08 6.23
N ASN A 446 9.24 -15.25 5.67
CA ASN A 446 9.42 -13.86 6.08
C ASN A 446 8.64 -12.94 5.14
N LEU A 447 7.58 -12.33 5.64
CA LEU A 447 6.67 -11.50 4.85
C LEU A 447 6.85 -10.03 5.24
N TYR A 448 7.75 -9.34 4.54
CA TYR A 448 8.05 -7.93 4.76
C TYR A 448 7.15 -7.01 3.94
N TYR A 449 6.75 -5.92 4.57
CA TYR A 449 6.04 -4.83 3.94
C TYR A 449 7.01 -3.83 3.28
N ASP A 450 6.67 -3.38 2.09
CA ASP A 450 7.32 -2.21 1.47
C ASP A 450 6.48 -0.94 1.76
N PRO A 451 6.98 0.02 2.57
CA PRO A 451 6.24 1.26 2.82
C PRO A 451 6.19 2.20 1.61
N ASN A 452 7.07 2.02 0.62
CA ASN A 452 7.17 2.93 -0.53
C ASN A 452 6.01 2.75 -1.53
N ILE A 453 5.36 1.58 -1.54
CA ILE A 453 4.24 1.30 -2.45
C ILE A 453 2.89 1.85 -1.97
N LEU A 454 2.79 2.37 -0.74
CA LEU A 454 1.53 2.91 -0.20
C LEU A 454 1.02 4.10 -1.01
N TYR A 455 1.89 5.09 -1.23
CA TYR A 455 1.58 6.28 -2.01
C TYR A 455 2.39 6.36 -3.31
N GLY A 456 3.39 5.49 -3.47
CA GLY A 456 4.13 5.31 -4.72
C GLY A 456 3.98 3.88 -5.26
N PRO A 457 2.77 3.42 -5.62
CA PRO A 457 2.59 2.05 -6.08
C PRO A 457 3.19 1.80 -7.47
N PRO A 458 3.24 0.53 -7.92
CA PRO A 458 3.55 0.22 -9.31
C PRO A 458 2.64 0.99 -10.30
N PRO A 459 3.09 1.25 -11.55
CA PRO A 459 2.27 1.92 -12.55
C PRO A 459 0.91 1.24 -12.78
N SER A 460 -0.19 2.00 -12.83
CA SER A 460 -1.57 1.47 -13.01
C SER A 460 -2.01 0.45 -11.95
N PHE A 461 -1.41 0.46 -10.76
CA PHE A 461 -1.75 -0.45 -9.67
C PHE A 461 -3.06 -0.04 -8.96
N PRO A 462 -3.83 -1.00 -8.42
CA PRO A 462 -5.09 -0.73 -7.74
C PRO A 462 -4.97 0.22 -6.52
N LEU A 463 -5.90 1.17 -6.42
CA LEU A 463 -6.04 2.08 -5.29
C LEU A 463 -7.10 1.57 -4.30
N THR A 464 -6.92 1.82 -3.00
CA THR A 464 -7.87 1.36 -1.94
C THR A 464 -9.05 2.29 -1.77
N SER A 465 -8.97 3.49 -2.32
CA SER A 465 -10.06 4.44 -2.26
C SER A 465 -9.99 5.37 -3.45
N ASP A 466 -11.11 6.05 -3.64
CA ASP A 466 -11.31 7.08 -4.63
C ASP A 466 -11.05 8.49 -4.07
N GLN A 467 -10.62 8.57 -2.81
CA GLN A 467 -10.51 9.81 -2.07
C GLN A 467 -9.07 10.04 -1.59
N TYR A 468 -8.68 11.30 -1.58
CA TYR A 468 -7.45 11.74 -0.97
C TYR A 468 -7.55 11.67 0.55
N VAL A 469 -6.53 11.10 1.18
CA VAL A 469 -6.32 11.14 2.63
C VAL A 469 -5.19 12.10 2.96
N GLN A 470 -5.32 12.82 4.07
CA GLN A 470 -4.27 13.70 4.57
C GLN A 470 -3.11 12.87 5.11
N ILE A 471 -1.91 13.13 4.59
CA ILE A 471 -0.66 12.48 4.99
C ILE A 471 0.05 13.32 6.04
N SER A 472 0.17 14.63 5.80
CA SER A 472 0.84 15.57 6.70
C SER A 472 0.14 16.92 6.66
N TRP A 473 0.28 17.69 7.74
CA TRP A 473 -0.18 19.06 7.85
C TRP A 473 0.88 19.87 8.60
N GLU A 474 1.25 21.03 8.08
CA GLU A 474 2.28 21.89 8.64
C GLU A 474 1.93 23.37 8.45
N GLU A 475 2.07 24.16 9.52
CA GLU A 475 2.06 25.63 9.44
C GLU A 475 3.49 26.13 9.20
N LEU A 476 3.74 26.70 8.01
CA LEU A 476 5.07 27.17 7.61
C LEU A 476 5.38 28.60 8.08
N LYS A 477 4.35 29.42 8.31
CA LYS A 477 4.48 30.84 8.68
C LYS A 477 3.29 31.33 9.47
#